data_AF-A0A3D2LAV8-F1
#
_entry.id   AF-A0A3D2LAV8-F1
#
_cell.length_a   1.000
_cell.length_b   1.000
_cell.length_c   1.000
_cell.angle_alpha   90.00
_cell.angle_beta   90.00
_cell.angle_gamma   90.00
#
_symmetry.space_group_name_H-M   'P 1'
#
loop_
_entity.id
_entity.type
_entity.pdbx_description
1 polymer ?
#
loop_
_entity_poly.entity_id
_entity_poly.type
_entity_poly.pdbx_seq_one_letter_code
_entity_poly.pdbx_strand_id
1 'polypeptide(L)'
;MKLSNTKVALVSLGVFTGMLGLGFAADPLYDTFCKVTGFGGTTRIATAAPDRMVEQEVMVRFDANVADTPLTFHPLQTTQTLKLG
;
A
#
# COMPACT_ATOMS: atom_id res chain seq x y z
N MET A 1 52.41 8.43 -2.55
CA MET A 1 51.49 8.88 -3.61
C MET A 1 50.83 10.18 -3.14
N LYS A 2 51.19 11.35 -3.67
CA LYS A 2 50.48 12.61 -3.36
C LYS A 2 49.21 12.65 -4.21
N LEU A 3 48.05 12.49 -3.59
CA LEU A 3 46.77 12.67 -4.27
C LEU A 3 46.57 14.16 -4.59
N SER A 4 46.17 14.46 -5.83
CA SER A 4 45.78 15.81 -6.21
C SER A 4 44.43 16.15 -5.55
N ASN A 5 44.30 17.35 -5.01
CA ASN A 5 43.07 17.85 -4.37
C ASN A 5 41.85 17.71 -5.30
N THR A 6 42.03 17.86 -6.61
CA THR A 6 40.97 17.67 -7.61
C THR A 6 40.45 16.23 -7.64
N LYS A 7 41.34 15.23 -7.51
CA LYS A 7 40.93 13.82 -7.47
C LYS A 7 40.17 13.50 -6.18
N VAL A 8 40.62 14.06 -5.06
CA VAL A 8 39.93 13.92 -3.77
C VAL A 8 38.53 14.53 -3.85
N ALA A 9 38.41 15.75 -4.39
CA ALA A 9 37.12 16.42 -4.55
C ALA A 9 36.14 15.63 -5.43
N LEU A 10 36.60 15.08 -6.57
CA LEU A 10 35.76 14.27 -7.45
C LEU A 10 35.27 12.99 -6.79
N VAL A 11 36.16 12.28 -6.08
CA VAL A 11 35.78 11.05 -5.37
C VAL A 11 34.77 11.35 -4.25
N SER A 12 35.04 12.39 -3.44
CA SER A 12 34.13 12.80 -2.37
C SER A 12 32.76 13.21 -2.90
N LEU A 13 32.71 13.97 -3.99
CA LEU A 13 31.45 14.37 -4.62
C LEU A 13 30.69 13.16 -5.19
N GLY A 14 31.39 12.21 -5.80
CA GLY A 14 30.81 10.98 -6.31
C GLY A 14 30.19 10.13 -5.20
N VAL A 15 30.91 9.93 -4.09
CA VAL A 15 30.40 9.21 -2.91
C VAL A 15 29.19 9.92 -2.31
N PHE A 16 29.27 11.24 -2.14
CA PHE A 16 28.16 12.04 -1.60
C PHE A 16 26.90 11.89 -2.45
N THR A 17 27.02 12.09 -3.77
CA THR A 17 25.88 11.99 -4.69
C THR A 17 25.34 10.57 -4.74
N GLY A 18 26.22 9.56 -4.68
CA GLY A 18 25.84 8.15 -4.62
C GLY A 18 25.04 7.82 -3.36
N MET A 19 25.50 8.21 -2.18
CA MET A 19 24.78 7.97 -0.92
C MET A 19 23.43 8.70 -0.88
N LEU A 20 23.40 9.93 -1.40
CA LEU A 20 22.17 10.71 -1.50
C LEU A 20 21.17 10.04 -2.45
N GLY A 21 21.61 9.60 -3.63
CA GLY A 21 20.78 8.85 -4.57
C GLY A 21 20.24 7.55 -3.99
N LEU A 22 21.07 6.79 -3.27
CA LEU A 22 20.64 5.56 -2.60
C LEU A 22 19.61 5.82 -1.50
N GLY A 23 19.78 6.88 -0.72
CA GLY A 23 18.82 7.27 0.32
C GLY A 23 17.45 7.61 -0.25
N PHE A 24 17.40 8.43 -1.31
CA PHE A 24 16.14 8.78 -1.97
C PHE A 24 15.51 7.60 -2.72
N ALA A 25 16.30 6.65 -3.21
CA ALA A 25 15.80 5.46 -3.90
C ALA A 25 15.27 4.37 -2.95
N ALA A 26 15.65 4.39 -1.66
CA ALA A 26 15.26 3.36 -0.71
C ALA A 26 13.76 3.34 -0.41
N ASP A 27 13.16 4.52 -0.20
CA ASP A 27 11.74 4.67 0.10
C ASP A 27 10.81 4.12 -1.02
N PRO A 28 10.93 4.54 -2.29
CA PRO A 28 10.09 4.01 -3.37
C PRO A 28 10.33 2.51 -3.62
N LEU A 29 11.55 2.00 -3.40
CA LEU A 29 11.83 0.58 -3.51
C LEU A 29 11.06 -0.21 -2.43
N TYR A 30 11.02 0.30 -1.20
CA TYR A 30 10.31 -0.32 -0.09
C TYR A 30 8.79 -0.25 -0.28
N ASP A 31 8.25 0.89 -0.71
CA ASP A 31 6.83 1.03 -1.05
C ASP A 31 6.42 0.05 -2.16
N THR A 32 7.24 -0.08 -3.21
CA THR A 32 6.99 -1.05 -4.28
C THR A 32 7.00 -2.48 -3.76
N PHE A 33 7.97 -2.82 -2.89
CA PHE A 33 8.01 -4.11 -2.22
C PHE A 33 6.74 -4.37 -1.41
N CYS A 34 6.30 -3.40 -0.60
CA CYS A 34 5.07 -3.50 0.21
C CYS A 34 3.83 -3.70 -0.66
N LYS A 35 3.70 -2.98 -1.78
CA LYS A 35 2.56 -3.11 -2.71
C LYS A 35 2.53 -4.45 -3.42
N VAL A 36 3.68 -4.94 -3.89
CA VAL A 36 3.77 -6.21 -4.62
C VAL A 36 3.51 -7.39 -3.69
N THR A 37 4.11 -7.38 -2.50
CA THR A 37 4.03 -8.49 -1.53
C THR A 37 2.80 -8.44 -0.63
N GLY A 38 2.20 -7.27 -0.44
CA GLY A 38 1.15 -7.06 0.58
C GLY A 38 1.70 -6.95 2.00
N PHE A 39 3.00 -6.73 2.18
CA PHE A 39 3.62 -6.55 3.49
C PHE A 39 2.95 -5.40 4.26
N GLY A 40 2.69 -5.60 5.55
CA GLY A 40 2.05 -4.60 6.43
C GLY A 40 0.55 -4.36 6.16
N GLY A 41 -0.11 -5.18 5.35
CA GLY A 41 -1.54 -5.02 5.04
C GLY A 41 -1.82 -3.93 4.00
N THR A 42 -0.83 -3.63 3.13
CA THR A 42 -0.99 -2.67 2.03
C THR A 42 -2.20 -3.05 1.17
N THR A 43 -3.23 -2.20 1.17
CA THR A 43 -4.50 -2.47 0.47
C THR A 43 -4.28 -2.52 -1.03
N ARG A 44 -4.73 -3.60 -1.68
CA ARG A 44 -4.66 -3.76 -3.13
C ARG A 44 -5.98 -3.33 -3.75
N ILE A 45 -5.92 -2.41 -4.71
CA ILE A 45 -7.11 -2.00 -5.48
C ILE A 45 -7.22 -2.95 -6.68
N ALA A 46 -8.33 -3.68 -6.77
CA ALA A 46 -8.63 -4.49 -7.94
C ALA A 46 -9.17 -3.59 -9.06
N THR A 47 -8.49 -3.56 -10.20
CA THR A 47 -8.90 -2.77 -11.38
C THR A 47 -9.74 -3.57 -12.38
N ALA A 48 -9.86 -4.88 -12.19
CA ALA A 48 -10.63 -5.79 -13.02
C ALA A 48 -11.41 -6.77 -12.14
N ALA A 49 -12.52 -7.28 -12.67
CA ALA A 49 -13.26 -8.36 -12.03
C ALA A 49 -12.37 -9.63 -11.98
N PRO A 50 -12.43 -10.43 -10.91
CA PRO A 50 -11.68 -11.68 -10.84
C PRO A 50 -12.18 -12.69 -11.87
N ASP A 51 -11.25 -13.45 -12.49
CA ASP A 51 -11.61 -14.47 -13.49
C ASP A 51 -12.26 -15.72 -12.86
N ARG A 52 -12.14 -15.89 -11.55
CA ARG A 52 -12.62 -17.07 -10.82
C ARG A 52 -13.32 -16.67 -9.53
N MET A 53 -14.51 -17.20 -9.35
CA MET A 53 -15.21 -17.21 -8.07
C MET A 53 -14.60 -18.31 -7.18
N VAL A 54 -14.20 -17.96 -5.97
CA VAL A 54 -13.76 -18.90 -4.93
C VAL A 54 -15.00 -19.43 -4.22
N GLU A 55 -15.02 -20.73 -3.92
CA GLU A 55 -16.12 -21.39 -3.17
C GLU A 55 -16.20 -21.00 -1.69
N GLN A 56 -15.45 -19.98 -1.27
CA GLN A 56 -15.52 -19.45 0.08
C GLN A 56 -16.66 -18.43 0.18
N GLU A 57 -17.66 -18.76 0.98
CA GLU A 57 -18.74 -17.85 1.33
C GLU A 57 -18.35 -16.96 2.51
N VAL A 58 -18.62 -15.66 2.38
CA VAL A 58 -18.46 -14.67 3.44
C VAL A 58 -19.80 -14.02 3.72
N MET A 59 -20.15 -13.95 5.00
CA MET A 59 -21.34 -13.26 5.48
C MET A 59 -20.98 -11.81 5.81
N VAL A 60 -21.53 -10.86 5.06
CA VAL A 60 -21.43 -9.43 5.34
C VAL A 60 -22.62 -9.03 6.19
N ARG A 61 -22.38 -8.44 7.38
CA ARG A 61 -23.42 -7.89 8.23
C ARG A 61 -23.44 -6.37 8.11
N PHE A 62 -24.58 -5.82 7.71
CA PHE A 62 -24.77 -4.37 7.63
C PHE A 62 -25.33 -3.86 8.95
N ASP A 63 -24.53 -3.03 9.62
CA ASP A 63 -24.85 -2.43 10.91
C ASP A 63 -25.18 -0.95 10.70
N ALA A 64 -26.38 -0.53 11.11
CA ALA A 64 -26.86 0.82 10.96
C ALA A 64 -27.16 1.39 12.35
N ASN A 65 -26.37 2.37 12.78
CA ASN A 65 -26.50 3.01 14.07
C ASN A 65 -26.83 4.49 13.91
N VAL A 66 -27.73 5.00 14.74
CA VAL A 66 -28.11 6.42 14.79
C VAL A 66 -27.97 6.89 16.23
N ALA A 67 -27.45 8.10 16.42
CA ALA A 67 -27.50 8.79 17.70
C ALA A 67 -28.93 9.31 17.98
N ASP A 68 -29.16 10.02 19.09
CA ASP A 68 -30.45 10.65 19.41
C ASP A 68 -30.81 11.75 18.39
N THR A 69 -31.34 11.32 17.24
CA THR A 69 -31.68 12.18 16.12
C THR A 69 -33.01 11.74 15.53
N PRO A 70 -33.81 12.66 14.98
CA PRO A 70 -35.13 12.35 14.40
C PRO A 70 -35.06 11.59 13.07
N LEU A 71 -33.86 11.23 12.60
CA LEU A 71 -33.63 10.49 11.35
C LEU A 71 -33.85 8.99 11.59
N THR A 72 -34.76 8.41 10.82
CA THR A 72 -34.89 6.95 10.75
C THR A 72 -33.88 6.41 9.76
N PHE A 73 -32.86 5.69 10.25
CA PHE A 73 -31.89 4.99 9.42
C PHE A 73 -31.85 3.51 9.82
N HIS A 74 -32.14 2.64 8.86
CA HIS A 74 -32.13 1.20 9.04
C HIS A 74 -31.51 0.55 7.80
N PRO A 75 -30.85 -0.62 7.94
CA PRO A 75 -30.30 -1.30 6.78
C PRO A 75 -31.45 -1.85 5.94
N LEU A 76 -31.34 -1.80 4.61
CA LEU A 76 -32.31 -2.46 3.72
C LEU A 76 -32.18 -3.99 3.79
N GLN A 77 -30.98 -4.47 4.14
CA GLN A 77 -30.62 -5.88 4.27
C GLN A 77 -29.65 -6.01 5.44
N THR A 78 -29.91 -6.87 6.42
CA THR A 78 -29.05 -6.99 7.62
C THR A 78 -27.84 -7.89 7.36
N THR A 79 -27.98 -8.88 6.49
CA THR A 79 -26.94 -9.86 6.16
C THR A 79 -26.98 -10.17 4.68
N GLN A 80 -25.81 -10.34 4.08
CA GLN A 80 -25.66 -10.80 2.72
C GLN A 80 -24.53 -11.82 2.65
N THR A 81 -24.84 -13.03 2.19
CA THR A 81 -23.83 -14.05 1.91
C THR A 81 -23.36 -13.89 0.48
N LEU A 82 -22.05 -13.75 0.30
CA LEU A 82 -21.41 -13.55 -0.99
C LEU A 82 -20.25 -14.53 -1.14
N LYS A 83 -20.03 -15.01 -2.36
CA LYS A 83 -18.81 -15.73 -2.72
C LYS A 83 -17.71 -14.72 -3.04
N LEU A 84 -16.48 -15.05 -2.66
CA LEU A 84 -15.32 -14.20 -2.95
C LEU A 84 -14.86 -14.40 -4.40
N GLY A 85 -14.91 -13.37 -5.23
CA GLY A 85 -14.39 -13.39 -6.60
C GLY A 85 -15.24 -12.58 -7.56
#